data_AF-A0A1U7YTT6-F1
#
_entry.id   AF-A0A1U7YTT6-F1
#
_cell.length_a   1.000
_cell.length_b   1.000
_cell.length_c   1.000
_cell.angle_alpha   90.00
_cell.angle_beta   90.00
_cell.angle_gamma   90.00
#
_symmetry.space_group_name_H-M   'P 1'
#
loop_
_entity.id
_entity.type
_entity.pdbx_description
1 polymer ?
#
loop_
_entity_poly.entity_id
_entity_poly.type
_entity_poly.pdbx_seq_one_letter_code
_entity_poly.pdbx_strand_id
1 'polypeptide(L)'
;MDSQYVSSGASSSSESDHLSEGSNGEEEMKIMEAQMRLEVEGANHNTRLVPRVLLHWSSSVVPQQPSTPPGYHPDVTVRYAEAHCWVSYGSLLSMLRQMMLAHFKDDTSVALLRLQLQDLMRTPCPFSSTSRFPVGEVYACLDRLPLGGVVSKLMEAMAKSMVSSFDNSHIMAYHKAIREAIRLLSIDAEGPFPLLYSRDIFESAFLLQWID
;
A
#
# COMPACT_ATOMS: atom_id res chain seq x y z
N MET A 1 31.81 52.83 35.33
CA MET A 1 32.91 52.02 34.77
C MET A 1 32.53 51.70 33.34
N ASP A 2 32.96 52.61 32.47
CA ASP A 2 32.84 52.59 31.01
C ASP A 2 33.80 51.57 30.38
N SER A 3 33.39 50.96 29.26
CA SER A 3 34.28 50.59 28.13
C SER A 3 33.42 50.06 26.96
N GLN A 4 33.18 50.87 25.92
CA GLN A 4 33.88 50.89 24.61
C GLN A 4 33.56 49.67 23.71
N TYR A 5 32.67 49.76 22.72
CA TYR A 5 32.86 50.24 21.32
C TYR A 5 34.08 49.67 20.59
N VAL A 6 33.85 48.76 19.63
CA VAL A 6 34.58 48.72 18.34
C VAL A 6 33.61 48.28 17.23
N SER A 7 33.58 49.10 16.18
CA SER A 7 32.86 48.93 14.91
C SER A 7 33.89 48.80 13.77
N SER A 8 33.41 48.47 12.57
CA SER A 8 34.06 48.39 11.23
C SER A 8 34.25 46.95 10.76
N GLY A 9 33.81 46.50 9.58
CA GLY A 9 33.34 47.20 8.37
C GLY A 9 34.14 46.66 7.17
N ALA A 10 33.45 46.20 6.11
CA ALA A 10 33.97 46.20 4.73
C ALA A 10 32.88 45.72 3.74
N SER A 11 32.51 46.62 2.85
CA SER A 11 31.75 46.37 1.61
C SER A 11 32.70 45.89 0.51
N SER A 12 32.18 45.11 -0.45
CA SER A 12 32.69 45.12 -1.84
C SER A 12 31.59 44.75 -2.82
N SER A 13 31.39 45.65 -3.76
CA SER A 13 30.52 45.60 -4.94
C SER A 13 31.09 44.71 -6.05
N SER A 14 30.24 44.36 -7.03
CA SER A 14 30.43 44.34 -8.52
C SER A 14 29.58 43.21 -9.12
N GLU A 15 28.45 43.47 -9.79
CA GLU A 15 28.29 43.80 -11.24
C GLU A 15 28.89 42.74 -12.18
N SER A 16 28.05 41.98 -12.88
CA SER A 16 27.89 42.02 -14.36
C SER A 16 27.05 40.87 -14.95
N ASP A 17 26.10 41.30 -15.79
CA ASP A 17 25.42 40.70 -16.95
C ASP A 17 25.85 39.33 -17.50
N HIS A 18 24.87 38.48 -17.88
CA HIS A 18 24.50 38.30 -19.30
C HIS A 18 23.34 37.29 -19.51
N LEU A 19 22.49 37.67 -20.45
CA LEU A 19 21.33 37.01 -21.06
C LEU A 19 21.56 35.56 -21.52
N SER A 20 20.55 34.70 -21.32
CA SER A 20 20.15 33.65 -22.30
C SER A 20 18.78 33.06 -21.94
N GLU A 21 17.71 33.85 -22.05
CA GLU A 21 16.36 33.31 -22.22
C GLU A 21 16.20 32.91 -23.69
N GLY A 22 16.34 31.62 -23.96
CA GLY A 22 16.18 31.06 -25.29
C GLY A 22 15.70 29.62 -25.22
N SER A 23 14.47 29.40 -25.70
CA SER A 23 14.06 28.15 -26.32
C SER A 23 13.83 26.93 -25.42
N ASN A 24 12.84 26.97 -24.52
CA ASN A 24 12.28 25.75 -23.90
C ASN A 24 10.80 25.47 -24.28
N GLY A 25 10.09 26.43 -24.87
CA GLY A 25 8.66 26.28 -25.19
C GLY A 25 8.35 25.56 -26.51
N GLU A 26 9.26 25.59 -27.49
CA GLU A 26 9.06 24.92 -28.79
C GLU A 26 9.33 23.41 -28.72
N GLU A 27 10.16 22.97 -27.76
CA GLU A 27 10.49 21.56 -27.59
C GLU A 27 9.39 20.80 -26.83
N GLU A 28 8.78 21.43 -25.82
CA GLU A 28 7.61 20.87 -25.12
C GLU A 28 6.40 20.75 -26.05
N MET A 29 6.18 21.69 -26.97
CA MET A 29 5.08 21.62 -27.94
C MET A 29 5.28 20.48 -28.97
N LYS A 30 6.52 20.21 -29.40
CA LYS A 30 6.83 19.09 -30.30
C LYS A 30 6.67 17.73 -29.60
N ILE A 31 6.99 17.63 -28.32
CA ILE A 31 6.80 16.39 -27.53
C ILE A 31 5.30 16.13 -27.34
N MET A 32 4.50 17.15 -27.04
CA MET A 32 3.05 17.01 -26.86
C MET A 32 2.33 16.66 -28.18
N GLU A 33 2.78 17.19 -29.32
CA GLU A 33 2.22 16.86 -30.64
C GLU A 33 2.59 15.42 -31.09
N ALA A 34 3.81 14.96 -30.77
CA ALA A 34 4.21 13.57 -31.02
C ALA A 34 3.42 12.56 -30.15
N GLN A 35 3.09 12.94 -28.92
CA GLN A 35 2.32 12.10 -28.01
C GLN A 35 0.83 12.03 -28.40
N MET A 36 0.28 13.11 -28.95
CA MET A 36 -1.11 13.14 -29.44
C MET A 36 -1.30 12.39 -30.76
N ARG A 37 -0.26 12.28 -31.60
CA ARG A 37 -0.31 11.44 -32.82
C ARG A 37 -0.25 9.94 -32.54
N LEU A 38 0.38 9.51 -31.43
CA LEU A 38 0.42 8.09 -31.05
C LEU A 38 -0.90 7.56 -30.48
N GLU A 39 -1.78 8.43 -29.96
CA GLU A 39 -3.08 8.02 -29.41
C GLU A 39 -4.22 7.97 -30.45
N VAL A 40 -4.03 8.54 -31.64
CA VAL A 40 -5.06 8.55 -32.71
C VAL A 40 -4.93 7.35 -33.67
N GLU A 41 -3.81 6.64 -33.67
CA GLU A 41 -3.52 5.53 -34.60
C GLU A 41 -3.62 4.12 -33.95
N GLY A 42 -4.29 4.03 -32.79
CA GLY A 42 -4.57 2.76 -32.09
C GLY A 42 -6.05 2.34 -32.11
N ALA A 43 -6.90 3.05 -32.87
CA ALA A 43 -8.34 2.85 -32.90
C ALA A 43 -8.81 2.35 -34.26
N ASN A 44 -8.41 1.13 -34.65
CA ASN A 44 -9.21 0.23 -35.48
C ASN A 44 -8.43 -1.07 -35.74
N HIS A 45 -9.18 -2.17 -35.95
CA HIS A 45 -8.73 -3.53 -36.30
C HIS A 45 -8.55 -4.50 -35.12
N ASN A 46 -9.65 -5.00 -34.55
CA ASN A 46 -10.05 -6.41 -34.78
C ASN A 46 -11.33 -6.74 -34.00
N THR A 47 -12.47 -6.43 -34.60
CA THR A 47 -13.70 -7.15 -34.32
C THR A 47 -13.61 -8.55 -34.89
N ARG A 48 -14.01 -9.54 -34.07
CA ARG A 48 -14.33 -10.94 -34.41
C ARG A 48 -13.11 -11.85 -34.54
N LEU A 49 -13.02 -12.78 -33.58
CA LEU A 49 -13.07 -14.22 -33.84
C LEU A 49 -13.40 -14.91 -32.50
N VAL A 50 -14.70 -15.14 -32.26
CA VAL A 50 -15.18 -16.06 -31.23
C VAL A 50 -15.10 -17.46 -31.84
N PRO A 51 -14.31 -18.41 -31.29
CA PRO A 51 -14.40 -19.79 -31.74
C PRO A 51 -15.71 -20.40 -31.20
N ARG A 52 -16.77 -20.32 -32.01
CA ARG A 52 -17.94 -21.18 -31.89
C ARG A 52 -17.54 -22.58 -32.35
N VAL A 53 -17.08 -23.42 -31.44
CA VAL A 53 -17.11 -24.87 -31.65
C VAL A 53 -18.34 -25.41 -30.95
N LEU A 54 -19.37 -25.63 -31.76
CA LEU A 54 -20.62 -26.27 -31.43
C LEU A 54 -20.38 -27.77 -31.14
N LEU A 55 -20.98 -28.22 -30.03
CA LEU A 55 -21.84 -29.40 -29.93
C LEU A 55 -21.53 -30.56 -30.90
N HIS A 56 -20.95 -31.64 -30.39
CA HIS A 56 -21.60 -32.97 -30.32
C HIS A 56 -20.64 -33.99 -29.69
N TRP A 57 -21.00 -34.64 -28.57
CA TRP A 57 -21.06 -36.11 -28.50
C TRP A 57 -21.63 -36.61 -27.16
N SER A 58 -22.65 -37.44 -27.30
CA SER A 58 -23.00 -38.62 -26.50
C SER A 58 -23.08 -38.54 -24.97
N SER A 59 -24.31 -38.71 -24.51
CA SER A 59 -24.67 -39.43 -23.29
C SER A 59 -23.78 -40.66 -23.06
N SER A 60 -23.03 -40.67 -21.95
CA SER A 60 -22.87 -41.82 -21.05
C SER A 60 -21.93 -41.46 -19.90
N VAL A 61 -22.35 -41.87 -18.70
CA VAL A 61 -21.70 -41.65 -17.40
C VAL A 61 -21.77 -40.19 -16.97
N VAL A 62 -22.73 -39.87 -16.08
CA VAL A 62 -22.51 -38.78 -15.10
C VAL A 62 -21.20 -39.15 -14.42
N PRO A 63 -20.07 -38.45 -14.66
CA PRO A 63 -18.93 -38.63 -13.79
C PRO A 63 -19.49 -38.26 -12.42
N GLN A 64 -19.48 -39.19 -11.46
CA GLN A 64 -19.61 -38.80 -10.07
C GLN A 64 -18.58 -37.69 -9.89
N GLN A 65 -19.03 -36.44 -9.83
CA GLN A 65 -18.16 -35.32 -9.53
C GLN A 65 -17.45 -35.74 -8.25
N PRO A 66 -16.11 -35.82 -8.25
CA PRO A 66 -15.39 -36.14 -7.02
C PRO A 66 -15.92 -35.17 -5.98
N SER A 67 -16.53 -35.72 -4.92
CA SER A 67 -17.12 -34.94 -3.85
C SER A 67 -16.10 -33.89 -3.45
N THR A 68 -16.41 -32.63 -3.74
CA THR A 68 -15.46 -31.55 -3.51
C THR A 68 -15.13 -31.57 -2.03
N PRO A 69 -13.85 -31.65 -1.64
CA PRO A 69 -13.51 -31.77 -0.23
C PRO A 69 -14.04 -30.55 0.52
N PRO A 70 -14.50 -30.73 1.77
CA PRO A 70 -15.01 -29.61 2.57
C PRO A 70 -13.90 -28.56 2.75
N GLY A 71 -14.28 -27.29 2.74
CA GLY A 71 -13.35 -26.17 2.84
C GLY A 71 -13.56 -25.06 1.80
N TYR A 72 -12.57 -24.17 1.69
CA TYR A 72 -12.58 -23.10 0.70
C TYR A 72 -12.16 -23.55 -0.69
N HIS A 73 -12.88 -23.05 -1.70
CA HIS A 73 -12.60 -23.26 -3.12
C HIS A 73 -12.69 -21.95 -3.92
N PRO A 74 -11.95 -21.82 -5.04
CA PRO A 74 -10.91 -22.74 -5.54
C PRO A 74 -9.57 -22.63 -4.79
N ASP A 75 -8.77 -23.70 -4.75
CA ASP A 75 -7.47 -23.73 -4.04
C ASP A 75 -6.50 -22.62 -4.45
N VAL A 76 -6.52 -22.22 -5.73
CA VAL A 76 -5.62 -21.20 -6.27
C VAL A 76 -5.89 -19.84 -5.62
N THR A 77 -7.16 -19.47 -5.41
CA THR A 77 -7.53 -18.22 -4.77
C THR A 77 -7.27 -18.27 -3.27
N VAL A 78 -7.42 -19.45 -2.63
CA VAL A 78 -7.05 -19.64 -1.22
C VAL A 78 -5.57 -19.36 -1.01
N ARG A 79 -4.68 -20.00 -1.79
CA ARG A 79 -3.23 -19.79 -1.68
C ARG A 79 -2.82 -18.35 -1.99
N TYR A 80 -3.48 -17.73 -2.97
CA TYR A 80 -3.26 -16.32 -3.28
C TYR A 80 -3.64 -15.42 -2.10
N ALA A 81 -4.76 -15.71 -1.43
CA ALA A 81 -5.19 -14.97 -0.25
C ALA A 81 -4.28 -15.22 0.97
N GLU A 82 -3.83 -16.45 1.19
CA GLU A 82 -2.90 -16.85 2.27
C GLU A 82 -1.52 -16.19 2.15
N ALA A 83 -1.10 -15.84 0.93
CA ALA A 83 0.17 -15.16 0.68
C ALA A 83 0.21 -13.72 1.21
N HIS A 84 -0.95 -13.15 1.59
CA HIS A 84 -1.04 -11.82 2.15
C HIS A 84 -0.74 -11.77 3.66
N CYS A 85 -0.27 -10.62 4.12
CA CYS A 85 -0.08 -10.29 5.53
C CYS A 85 -1.40 -9.85 6.16
N TRP A 86 -1.95 -10.72 7.01
CA TRP A 86 -3.22 -10.51 7.71
C TRP A 86 -2.99 -10.14 9.16
N VAL A 87 -3.62 -9.05 9.61
CA VAL A 87 -3.53 -8.57 10.99
C VAL A 87 -4.91 -8.21 11.52
N SER A 88 -5.23 -8.62 12.75
CA SER A 88 -6.48 -8.21 13.40
C SER A 88 -6.56 -6.68 13.48
N TYR A 89 -7.72 -6.14 13.11
CA TYR A 89 -7.97 -4.69 13.15
C TYR A 89 -7.70 -4.08 14.54
N GLY A 90 -8.13 -4.78 15.60
CA GLY A 90 -7.92 -4.34 16.97
C GLY A 90 -6.45 -4.25 17.36
N SER A 91 -5.65 -5.26 16.98
CA SER A 91 -4.21 -5.29 17.24
C SER A 91 -3.47 -4.21 16.45
N LEU A 92 -3.81 -4.02 15.18
CA LEU A 92 -3.21 -2.99 14.33
C LEU A 92 -3.51 -1.58 14.86
N LEU A 93 -4.77 -1.28 15.19
CA LEU A 93 -5.12 0.03 15.75
C LEU A 93 -4.44 0.28 17.10
N SER A 94 -4.35 -0.74 17.96
CA SER A 94 -3.67 -0.62 19.25
C SER A 94 -2.19 -0.30 19.05
N MET A 95 -1.53 -0.97 18.11
CA MET A 95 -0.14 -0.69 17.73
C MET A 95 0.02 0.75 17.21
N LEU A 96 -0.80 1.17 16.25
CA LEU A 96 -0.73 2.54 15.69
C LEU A 96 -0.95 3.63 16.73
N ARG A 97 -1.84 3.39 17.71
CA ARG A 97 -2.06 4.32 18.84
C ARG A 97 -0.85 4.37 19.77
N GLN A 98 -0.26 3.23 20.12
CA GLN A 98 0.97 3.18 20.93
C GLN A 98 2.11 3.93 20.23
N MET A 99 2.28 3.70 18.94
CA MET A 99 3.26 4.39 18.10
C MET A 99 3.06 5.91 18.06
N MET A 100 1.80 6.38 18.10
CA MET A 100 1.49 7.81 18.14
C MET A 100 1.88 8.46 19.47
N LEU A 101 1.76 7.72 20.57
CA LEU A 101 2.06 8.19 21.93
C LEU A 101 3.55 8.11 22.27
N ALA A 102 4.31 7.27 21.57
CA ALA A 102 5.72 7.06 21.86
C ALA A 102 6.56 8.30 21.54
N HIS A 103 7.56 8.54 22.39
CA HIS A 103 8.56 9.57 22.15
C HIS A 103 9.52 9.11 21.05
N PHE A 104 9.29 9.59 19.83
CA PHE A 104 10.06 9.21 18.65
C PHE A 104 11.57 9.58 18.71
N LYS A 105 11.99 10.37 19.71
CA LYS A 105 13.40 10.69 19.98
C LYS A 105 14.12 9.69 20.89
N ASP A 106 13.40 8.73 21.47
CA ASP A 106 14.00 7.63 22.22
C ASP A 106 14.22 6.44 21.29
N ASP A 107 15.47 6.25 20.89
CA ASP A 107 15.88 5.19 19.96
C ASP A 107 15.47 3.80 20.46
N THR A 108 15.46 3.59 21.79
CA THR A 108 15.06 2.30 22.39
C THR A 108 13.58 2.05 22.18
N SER A 109 12.75 3.06 22.42
CA SER A 109 11.30 2.99 22.19
C SER A 109 10.96 2.75 20.72
N VAL A 110 11.62 3.45 19.80
CA VAL A 110 11.39 3.27 18.35
C VAL A 110 11.84 1.89 17.88
N ALA A 111 12.97 1.38 18.37
CA ALA A 111 13.44 0.04 18.06
C ALA A 111 12.47 -1.03 18.55
N LEU A 112 11.95 -0.90 19.76
CA LEU A 112 10.96 -1.82 20.31
C LEU A 112 9.67 -1.81 19.48
N LEU A 113 9.13 -0.63 19.16
CA LEU A 113 7.93 -0.51 18.34
C LEU A 113 8.09 -1.09 16.94
N ARG A 114 9.27 -0.89 16.33
CA ARG A 114 9.59 -1.49 15.04
C ARG A 114 9.55 -3.02 15.11
N LEU A 115 10.16 -3.62 16.14
CA LEU A 115 10.13 -5.06 16.34
C LEU A 115 8.71 -5.56 16.56
N GLN A 116 7.93 -4.89 17.40
CA GLN A 116 6.53 -5.25 17.64
C GLN A 116 5.68 -5.15 16.37
N LEU A 117 5.89 -4.13 15.53
CA LEU A 117 5.20 -4.03 14.24
C LEU A 117 5.62 -5.15 13.29
N GLN A 118 6.91 -5.53 13.25
CA GLN A 118 7.37 -6.67 12.46
C GLN A 118 6.77 -7.99 12.92
N ASP A 119 6.66 -8.20 14.23
CA ASP A 119 6.05 -9.40 14.79
C ASP A 119 4.55 -9.44 14.49
N LEU A 120 3.89 -8.28 14.54
CA LEU A 120 2.50 -8.14 14.13
C LEU A 120 2.31 -8.50 12.64
N MET A 121 3.25 -8.14 11.77
CA MET A 121 3.21 -8.52 10.34
C MET A 121 3.47 -10.02 10.09
N ARG A 122 3.93 -10.76 11.11
CA ARG A 122 4.18 -12.20 11.04
C ARG A 122 3.07 -13.03 11.67
N THR A 123 1.95 -12.42 12.05
CA THR A 123 0.82 -13.16 12.62
C THR A 123 0.31 -14.21 11.62
N PRO A 124 -0.10 -15.39 12.10
CA PRO A 124 -0.60 -16.43 11.22
C PRO A 124 -1.85 -15.97 10.47
N CYS A 125 -2.01 -16.49 9.25
CA CYS A 125 -3.21 -16.28 8.44
C CYS A 125 -4.46 -16.74 9.22
N PRO A 126 -5.56 -15.95 9.26
CA PRO A 126 -6.74 -16.29 10.06
C PRO A 126 -7.64 -17.35 9.43
N PHE A 127 -7.28 -17.86 8.26
CA PHE A 127 -8.00 -18.90 7.53
C PHE A 127 -7.01 -19.85 6.84
N SER A 128 -7.53 -20.96 6.35
CA SER A 128 -6.83 -21.88 5.47
C SER A 128 -7.82 -22.59 4.54
N SER A 129 -7.35 -23.46 3.64
CA SER A 129 -8.24 -24.30 2.83
C SER A 129 -9.26 -25.10 3.66
N THR A 130 -8.90 -25.49 4.89
CA THR A 130 -9.75 -26.27 5.81
C THR A 130 -10.29 -25.49 6.99
N SER A 131 -9.98 -24.19 7.11
CA SER A 131 -10.44 -23.33 8.20
C SER A 131 -11.06 -22.06 7.64
N ARG A 132 -12.37 -21.89 7.86
CA ARG A 132 -13.10 -20.72 7.39
C ARG A 132 -12.63 -19.46 8.10
N PHE A 133 -12.71 -18.32 7.42
CA PHE A 133 -12.40 -17.01 7.98
C PHE A 133 -13.28 -16.74 9.23
N PRO A 134 -12.76 -16.18 10.34
CA PRO A 134 -13.52 -16.10 11.59
C PRO A 134 -14.81 -15.27 11.48
N VAL A 135 -15.89 -15.69 12.14
CA VAL A 135 -17.15 -14.90 12.21
C VAL A 135 -16.93 -13.70 13.14
N GLY A 136 -17.41 -12.52 12.73
CA GLY A 136 -17.49 -11.35 13.62
C GLY A 136 -16.15 -10.67 13.90
N GLU A 137 -15.06 -11.19 13.34
CA GLU A 137 -13.74 -10.55 13.39
C GLU A 137 -13.47 -9.78 12.10
N VAL A 138 -12.62 -8.75 12.23
CA VAL A 138 -12.18 -7.90 11.13
C VAL A 138 -10.67 -7.91 11.08
N TYR A 139 -10.14 -8.17 9.89
CA TYR A 139 -8.70 -8.16 9.62
C TYR A 139 -8.35 -7.11 8.58
N ALA A 140 -7.16 -6.54 8.71
CA ALA A 140 -6.55 -5.70 7.70
C ALA A 140 -5.55 -6.51 6.88
N CYS A 141 -5.55 -6.30 5.56
CA CYS A 141 -4.54 -6.85 4.67
C CYS A 141 -3.42 -5.82 4.46
N LEU A 142 -2.26 -6.02 5.07
CA LEU A 142 -1.19 -5.03 5.08
C LEU A 142 -0.46 -4.89 3.75
N ASP A 143 -0.58 -5.85 2.83
CA ASP A 143 0.08 -5.75 1.51
C ASP A 143 -0.72 -4.96 0.48
N ARG A 144 -1.98 -4.63 0.77
CA ARG A 144 -2.86 -3.94 -0.18
C ARG A 144 -2.63 -2.43 -0.14
N LEU A 145 -2.57 -1.82 -1.32
CA LEU A 145 -2.55 -0.37 -1.42
C LEU A 145 -3.92 0.23 -1.07
N PRO A 146 -3.96 1.43 -0.47
CA PRO A 146 -2.80 2.26 -0.09
C PRO A 146 -2.12 1.87 1.23
N LEU A 147 -2.72 1.00 2.03
CA LEU A 147 -2.25 0.69 3.40
C LEU A 147 -0.81 0.17 3.44
N GLY A 148 -0.45 -0.77 2.57
CA GLY A 148 0.91 -1.32 2.52
C GLY A 148 1.98 -0.27 2.24
N GLY A 149 1.70 0.68 1.35
CA GLY A 149 2.60 1.80 1.10
C GLY A 149 2.80 2.69 2.33
N VAL A 150 1.79 2.83 3.18
CA VAL A 150 1.90 3.58 4.44
C VAL A 150 2.69 2.81 5.48
N VAL A 151 2.45 1.50 5.62
CA VAL A 151 3.21 0.63 6.53
C VAL A 151 4.69 0.60 6.15
N SER A 152 5.02 0.50 4.85
CA SER A 152 6.41 0.58 4.38
C SER A 152 7.07 1.91 4.75
N LYS A 153 6.39 3.04 4.54
CA LYS A 153 6.90 4.37 4.93
C LYS A 153 7.13 4.48 6.44
N LEU A 154 6.25 3.88 7.24
CA LEU A 154 6.38 3.86 8.69
C LEU A 154 7.62 3.05 9.12
N MET A 155 7.78 1.85 8.55
CA MET A 155 8.95 0.99 8.77
C MET A 155 10.26 1.66 8.34
N GLU A 156 10.25 2.38 7.22
CA GLU A 156 11.39 3.15 6.72
C GLU A 156 11.74 4.31 7.65
N ALA A 157 10.74 5.09 8.10
CA ALA A 157 10.94 6.19 9.03
C ALA A 157 11.57 5.72 10.35
N MET A 158 11.10 4.59 10.90
CA MET A 158 11.70 3.96 12.08
C MET A 158 13.10 3.38 11.83
N ALA A 159 13.41 2.95 10.59
CA ALA A 159 14.75 2.49 10.25
C ALA A 159 15.76 3.64 10.25
N LYS A 160 15.39 4.75 9.59
CA LYS A 160 16.22 5.94 9.43
C LYS A 160 16.52 6.63 10.76
N SER A 161 15.56 6.54 11.68
CA SER A 161 15.69 7.01 13.06
C SER A 161 16.94 6.41 13.75
N MET A 162 17.34 5.18 13.42
CA MET A 162 18.46 4.50 14.09
C MET A 162 19.84 4.82 13.52
N VAL A 163 19.92 5.43 12.32
CA VAL A 163 21.18 5.51 11.55
C VAL A 163 21.61 6.96 11.30
N SER A 164 20.69 7.91 11.34
CA SER A 164 20.94 9.30 10.93
C SER A 164 20.65 10.30 12.05
N SER A 165 21.35 11.43 12.04
CA SER A 165 21.02 12.53 12.95
C SER A 165 19.62 13.04 12.63
N PHE A 166 18.73 12.92 13.60
CA PHE A 166 17.33 13.31 13.47
C PHE A 166 17.15 14.78 13.10
N ASP A 167 16.41 15.01 12.02
CA ASP A 167 15.78 16.31 11.78
C ASP A 167 14.27 16.24 12.04
N ASN A 168 13.63 17.41 12.12
CA ASN A 168 12.19 17.49 12.33
C ASN A 168 11.38 16.89 11.16
N SER A 169 11.97 16.74 9.97
CA SER A 169 11.26 16.22 8.79
C SER A 169 10.94 14.73 8.96
N HIS A 170 11.86 13.94 9.53
CA HIS A 170 11.67 12.51 9.80
C HIS A 170 10.56 12.28 10.83
N ILE A 171 10.55 13.07 11.90
CA ILE A 171 9.51 13.02 12.95
C ILE A 171 8.14 13.32 12.33
N MET A 172 8.06 14.35 11.49
CA MET A 172 6.81 14.70 10.81
C MET A 172 6.35 13.62 9.83
N ALA A 173 7.28 13.00 9.09
CA ALA A 173 6.98 11.89 8.19
C ALA A 173 6.42 10.67 8.93
N TYR A 174 7.02 10.30 10.07
CA TYR A 174 6.56 9.20 10.94
C TYR A 174 5.13 9.44 11.42
N HIS A 175 4.86 10.58 12.06
CA HIS A 175 3.52 10.88 12.56
C HIS A 175 2.50 11.07 11.43
N LYS A 176 2.91 11.60 10.28
CA LYS A 176 2.07 11.68 9.09
C LYS A 176 1.68 10.29 8.59
N ALA A 177 2.61 9.34 8.54
CA ALA A 177 2.33 7.96 8.15
C ALA A 177 1.35 7.28 9.12
N ILE A 178 1.52 7.45 10.44
CA ILE A 178 0.58 6.89 11.43
C ILE A 178 -0.83 7.45 11.25
N ARG A 179 -0.96 8.78 11.15
CA ARG A 179 -2.27 9.42 10.96
C ARG A 179 -2.93 8.96 9.67
N GLU A 180 -2.15 8.81 8.61
CA GLU A 180 -2.64 8.31 7.33
C GLU A 180 -3.10 6.85 7.44
N ALA A 181 -2.36 5.98 8.13
CA ALA A 181 -2.78 4.60 8.36
C ALA A 181 -4.11 4.54 9.13
N ILE A 182 -4.23 5.32 10.20
CA ILE A 182 -5.48 5.38 10.99
C ILE A 182 -6.63 5.92 10.14
N ARG A 183 -6.40 6.95 9.34
CA ARG A 183 -7.40 7.52 8.42
C ARG A 183 -7.88 6.46 7.42
N LEU A 184 -6.95 5.73 6.80
CA LEU A 184 -7.28 4.66 5.86
C LEU A 184 -8.09 3.53 6.51
N LEU A 185 -7.76 3.18 7.76
CA LEU A 185 -8.47 2.17 8.54
C LEU A 185 -9.82 2.67 9.11
N SER A 186 -10.13 3.96 8.95
CA SER A 186 -11.38 4.57 9.42
C SER A 186 -12.33 4.93 8.29
N ILE A 187 -11.88 4.86 7.04
CA ILE A 187 -12.74 5.07 5.87
C ILE A 187 -13.48 3.77 5.59
N ASP A 188 -14.79 3.88 5.39
CA ASP A 188 -15.65 2.74 5.07
C ASP A 188 -15.16 1.99 3.84
N ALA A 189 -15.29 0.67 3.90
CA ALA A 189 -14.80 -0.31 2.93
C ALA A 189 -15.57 -0.30 1.59
N GLU A 190 -16.28 0.78 1.24
CA GLU A 190 -17.11 0.86 0.02
C GLU A 190 -16.30 1.08 -1.27
N GLY A 191 -14.97 0.97 -1.21
CA GLY A 191 -14.12 0.98 -2.39
C GLY A 191 -14.01 -0.39 -3.08
N PRO A 192 -13.63 -0.43 -4.37
CA PRO A 192 -13.37 -1.69 -5.09
C PRO A 192 -12.22 -2.51 -4.50
N PHE A 193 -11.43 -1.92 -3.60
CA PHE A 193 -10.31 -2.54 -2.92
C PHE A 193 -10.47 -2.34 -1.40
N PRO A 194 -11.20 -3.25 -0.72
CA PRO A 194 -11.38 -3.16 0.72
C PRO A 194 -10.03 -3.29 1.44
N LEU A 195 -9.82 -2.48 2.47
CA LEU A 195 -8.66 -2.58 3.36
C LEU A 195 -8.95 -3.45 4.58
N LEU A 196 -10.22 -3.49 4.97
CA LEU A 196 -10.74 -4.24 6.10
C LEU A 196 -11.64 -5.35 5.58
N TYR A 197 -11.44 -6.54 6.14
CA TYR A 197 -12.09 -7.76 5.71
C TYR A 197 -12.80 -8.39 6.90
N SER A 198 -14.13 -8.36 6.84
CA SER A 198 -14.96 -9.35 7.50
C SER A 198 -14.99 -10.63 6.65
N ARG A 199 -15.56 -11.72 7.16
CA ARG A 199 -15.75 -12.95 6.39
C ARG A 199 -16.42 -12.69 5.03
N ASP A 200 -17.53 -11.97 5.01
CA ASP A 200 -18.32 -11.78 3.78
C ASP A 200 -17.54 -10.98 2.73
N ILE A 201 -16.84 -9.93 3.17
CA ILE A 201 -15.97 -9.12 2.30
C ILE A 201 -14.81 -9.97 1.79
N PHE A 202 -14.20 -10.77 2.64
CA PHE A 202 -13.11 -11.69 2.28
C PHE A 202 -13.55 -12.70 1.22
N GLU A 203 -14.65 -13.41 1.47
CA GLU A 203 -15.17 -14.43 0.55
C GLU A 203 -15.56 -13.79 -0.80
N SER A 204 -16.20 -12.63 -0.77
CA SER A 204 -16.57 -11.89 -1.98
C SER A 204 -15.35 -11.36 -2.75
N ALA A 205 -14.39 -10.72 -2.08
CA ALA A 205 -13.23 -10.09 -2.72
C ALA A 205 -12.27 -11.10 -3.37
N PHE A 206 -12.15 -12.31 -2.80
CA PHE A 206 -11.31 -13.38 -3.32
C PHE A 206 -12.08 -14.43 -4.14
N LEU A 207 -13.39 -14.23 -4.36
CA LEU A 207 -14.29 -15.14 -5.06
C LEU A 207 -14.25 -16.57 -4.48
N LEU A 208 -14.19 -16.67 -3.16
CA LEU A 208 -14.09 -17.93 -2.42
C LEU A 208 -15.47 -18.45 -2.06
N GLN A 209 -15.62 -19.77 -2.14
CA GLN A 209 -16.80 -20.50 -1.72
C GLN A 209 -16.42 -21.50 -0.63
N TRP A 210 -17.19 -21.52 0.45
CA TRP A 210 -17.05 -22.53 1.50
C TRP A 210 -18.00 -23.69 1.23
N ILE A 211 -17.48 -24.90 1.21
CA ILE A 211 -18.24 -26.16 1.08
C ILE A 211 -18.18 -26.89 2.42
N ASP A 212 -19.32 -27.24 2.97
CA ASP A 212 -19.45 -27.99 4.23
C ASP A 212 -19.23 -29.50 4.06
#